data_AF-W7X8Z0-F1
#
_entry.id   AF-W7X8Z0-F1
#
_cell.length_a   1.000
_cell.length_b   1.000
_cell.length_c   1.000
_cell.angle_alpha   90.00
_cell.angle_beta   90.00
_cell.angle_gamma   90.00
#
_symmetry.space_group_name_H-M   'P 1'
#
loop_
_entity.id
_entity.type
_entity.pdbx_description
1 polymer ?
#
loop_
_entity_poly.entity_id
_entity_poly.type
_entity_poly.pdbx_seq_one_letter_code
_entity_poly.pdbx_strand_id
1 'polypeptide(L)'
;MRDLEMKKLFQNLNVQNNTAQFYGQQYATFLQKIYISQIFSDSNSTFQELPYKFLTQNELSLEEQAIYSGKLQIQNLRSGSLLQIQLFGMDSSSDFIKFSQDFVKNGNNSNQIQQELLQYYFKIENIDKSQILLNGETLITSDQYNSTNYQFIFKEVQITSYPQKDTQLLINYQINNKQSLPILVQIHFRNCLVGETVKVFSPNIISCTLCPSGSYLLSAPQISQNNSNNQYVEENSQCQKCPDSAEQCQGSEIILKDGYWRSNINSSEIIFCENNPDNCQSKDNKSINGCILGSIGPLCEECDTQGVVWKNKQFTRSFKEDYTCEQCNTMKYQTIFIISYAFILFYQRLIKLVSENSKQLLANSFLSYIFQNLATSIIHLQLY
;
A
#
# COMPACT_ATOMS: atom_id res chain seq x y z
N MET A 1 -12.24 8.20 -52.95
CA MET A 1 -13.34 8.07 -53.93
C MET A 1 -14.17 6.81 -53.71
N ARG A 2 -13.56 5.61 -53.66
CA ARG A 2 -14.29 4.34 -53.41
C ARG A 2 -15.13 4.27 -52.13
N ASP A 3 -14.64 4.78 -50.99
CA ASP A 3 -15.41 4.80 -49.73
C ASP A 3 -16.62 5.74 -49.76
N LEU A 4 -16.55 6.82 -50.53
CA LEU A 4 -17.63 7.81 -50.62
C LEU A 4 -18.78 7.30 -51.50
N GLU A 5 -18.44 6.55 -52.56
CA GLU A 5 -19.40 5.87 -53.43
C GLU A 5 -20.07 4.69 -52.72
N MET A 6 -19.30 3.90 -51.94
CA MET A 6 -19.85 2.85 -51.08
C MET A 6 -20.80 3.40 -50.02
N LYS A 7 -20.44 4.50 -49.33
CA LYS A 7 -21.35 5.17 -48.37
C LYS A 7 -22.67 5.60 -49.01
N LYS A 8 -22.63 6.16 -50.23
CA LYS A 8 -23.85 6.54 -50.98
C LYS A 8 -24.70 5.32 -51.36
N LEU A 9 -24.06 4.20 -51.72
CA LEU A 9 -24.76 2.96 -52.08
C LEU A 9 -25.49 2.34 -50.87
N PHE A 10 -24.86 2.32 -49.69
CA PHE A 10 -25.48 1.80 -48.46
C PHE A 10 -26.57 2.72 -47.88
N GLN A 11 -26.43 4.04 -48.03
CA GLN A 11 -27.49 4.99 -47.69
C GLN A 11 -28.76 4.75 -48.54
N ASN A 12 -28.60 4.39 -49.81
CA ASN A 12 -29.73 4.07 -50.70
C ASN A 12 -30.36 2.69 -50.42
N LEU A 13 -29.65 1.76 -49.76
CA LEU A 13 -30.14 0.42 -49.42
C LEU A 13 -30.87 0.34 -48.07
N ASN A 14 -31.07 1.48 -47.40
CA ASN A 14 -31.76 1.57 -46.10
C ASN A 14 -31.19 0.61 -45.03
N VAL A 15 -29.87 0.47 -44.99
CA VAL A 15 -29.14 -0.32 -43.96
C VAL A 15 -28.97 0.51 -42.68
N GLN A 16 -30.01 1.25 -42.29
CA GLN A 16 -30.10 1.88 -40.98
C GLN A 16 -30.84 0.91 -40.06
N ASN A 17 -30.25 0.60 -38.90
CA ASN A 17 -30.69 -0.44 -37.95
C ASN A 17 -30.31 -1.87 -38.36
N ASN A 18 -29.09 -2.09 -38.85
CA ASN A 18 -28.58 -3.45 -39.01
C ASN A 18 -28.19 -3.99 -37.63
N THR A 19 -28.93 -4.99 -37.13
CA THR A 19 -28.62 -5.71 -35.89
C THR A 19 -27.70 -6.89 -36.17
N ALA A 20 -26.59 -6.65 -36.87
CA ALA A 20 -25.65 -7.72 -37.19
C ALA A 20 -25.13 -8.35 -35.89
N GLN A 21 -25.17 -9.68 -35.83
CA GLN A 21 -24.82 -10.44 -34.62
C GLN A 21 -23.36 -10.27 -34.20
N PHE A 22 -22.48 -9.93 -35.15
CA PHE A 22 -21.02 -9.92 -34.95
C PHE A 22 -20.36 -8.53 -35.03
N TYR A 23 -20.96 -7.59 -35.74
CA TYR A 23 -20.39 -6.28 -36.09
C TYR A 23 -21.44 -5.17 -35.87
N GLY A 24 -21.00 -3.90 -35.78
CA GLY A 24 -21.80 -2.75 -35.35
C GLY A 24 -23.08 -2.43 -36.14
N GLN A 25 -23.76 -1.34 -35.74
CA GLN A 25 -25.16 -1.06 -36.07
C GLN A 25 -25.46 -0.65 -37.54
N GLN A 26 -24.45 -0.51 -38.39
CA GLN A 26 -24.59 0.20 -39.68
C GLN A 26 -24.09 -0.56 -40.92
N TYR A 27 -22.99 -1.31 -40.86
CA TYR A 27 -22.53 -2.20 -41.94
C TYR A 27 -21.45 -3.17 -41.41
N ALA A 28 -21.25 -4.31 -42.08
CA ALA A 28 -20.26 -5.32 -41.67
C ALA A 28 -18.84 -4.76 -41.80
N THR A 29 -18.20 -4.52 -40.67
CA THR A 29 -16.91 -3.84 -40.54
C THR A 29 -15.94 -4.79 -39.86
N PHE A 30 -14.93 -5.22 -40.61
CA PHE A 30 -13.83 -6.03 -40.09
C PHE A 30 -13.14 -5.32 -38.93
N LEU A 31 -12.47 -6.09 -38.06
CA LEU A 31 -11.51 -5.56 -37.10
C LEU A 31 -10.61 -4.51 -37.77
N GLN A 32 -10.52 -3.32 -37.21
CA GLN A 32 -9.67 -2.24 -37.72
C GLN A 32 -8.60 -1.85 -36.72
N LYS A 33 -8.96 -1.82 -35.45
CA LYS A 33 -8.13 -1.24 -34.39
C LYS A 33 -8.16 -2.12 -33.16
N ILE A 34 -7.07 -2.05 -32.42
CA ILE A 34 -6.93 -2.68 -31.11
C ILE A 34 -6.81 -1.62 -30.06
N TYR A 35 -7.50 -1.82 -28.96
CA TYR A 35 -7.47 -0.96 -27.80
C TYR A 35 -7.12 -1.77 -26.56
N ILE A 36 -6.28 -1.22 -25.70
CA ILE A 36 -5.90 -1.83 -24.43
C ILE A 36 -6.69 -1.13 -23.33
N SER A 37 -7.55 -1.89 -22.64
CA SER A 37 -8.48 -1.35 -21.65
C SER A 37 -7.99 -1.44 -20.22
N GLN A 38 -7.31 -2.53 -19.88
CA GLN A 38 -6.90 -2.84 -18.52
C GLN A 38 -5.67 -3.73 -18.53
N ILE A 39 -4.81 -3.51 -17.53
CA ILE A 39 -3.63 -4.31 -17.28
C ILE A 39 -3.60 -4.62 -15.79
N PHE A 40 -3.44 -5.89 -15.45
CA PHE A 40 -3.29 -6.32 -14.06
C PHE A 40 -1.92 -6.94 -13.86
N SER A 41 -1.36 -6.80 -12.67
CA SER A 41 -0.13 -7.45 -12.23
C SER A 41 -0.35 -8.20 -10.94
N ASP A 42 0.40 -9.28 -10.74
CA ASP A 42 0.42 -9.97 -9.47
C ASP A 42 1.04 -9.10 -8.36
N SER A 43 0.33 -9.00 -7.24
CA SER A 43 0.68 -8.24 -6.05
C SER A 43 0.15 -8.99 -4.82
N ASN A 44 1.04 -9.43 -3.94
CA ASN A 44 0.71 -10.15 -2.70
C ASN A 44 -0.38 -11.22 -2.88
N SER A 45 -0.21 -12.14 -3.85
CA SER A 45 -1.15 -13.23 -4.21
C SER A 45 -2.49 -12.83 -4.86
N THR A 46 -2.69 -11.55 -5.20
CA THR A 46 -3.86 -11.07 -5.94
C THR A 46 -3.45 -10.28 -7.19
N PHE A 47 -4.32 -10.17 -8.19
CA PHE A 47 -4.09 -9.30 -9.33
C PHE A 47 -4.61 -7.88 -9.03
N GLN A 48 -3.74 -6.88 -9.19
CA GLN A 48 -4.08 -5.47 -9.02
C GLN A 48 -3.94 -4.73 -10.34
N GLU A 49 -4.84 -3.79 -10.60
CA GLU A 49 -4.80 -2.97 -11.81
C GLU A 49 -3.55 -2.06 -11.79
N LEU A 50 -2.80 -2.08 -12.88
CA LEU A 50 -1.61 -1.27 -13.05
C LEU A 50 -1.94 0.08 -13.71
N PRO A 51 -1.28 1.16 -13.28
CA PRO A 51 -1.35 2.42 -14.01
C PRO A 51 -0.68 2.25 -15.38
N TYR A 52 -1.43 2.54 -16.43
CA TYR A 52 -0.93 2.50 -17.80
C TYR A 52 -1.46 3.68 -18.61
N LYS A 53 -0.79 3.97 -19.73
CA LYS A 53 -1.25 4.93 -20.74
C LYS A 53 -1.21 4.29 -22.11
N PHE A 54 -2.35 4.24 -22.79
CA PHE A 54 -2.42 3.78 -24.18
C PHE A 54 -2.62 4.98 -25.10
N LEU A 55 -1.71 5.15 -26.06
CA LEU A 55 -1.77 6.13 -27.13
C LEU A 55 -2.20 5.42 -28.41
N THR A 56 -3.27 5.92 -29.02
CA THR A 56 -3.73 5.50 -30.34
C THR A 56 -2.81 6.06 -31.43
N GLN A 57 -2.87 5.51 -32.65
CA GLN A 57 -2.02 5.93 -33.77
C GLN A 57 -1.98 7.46 -33.97
N ASN A 58 -3.14 8.12 -33.89
CA ASN A 58 -3.24 9.58 -34.11
C ASN A 58 -2.55 10.42 -33.02
N GLU A 59 -2.29 9.82 -31.85
CA GLU A 59 -1.64 10.47 -30.72
C GLU A 59 -0.12 10.21 -30.69
N LEU A 60 0.39 9.35 -31.59
CA LEU A 60 1.82 9.06 -31.73
C LEU A 60 2.55 10.19 -32.46
N SER A 61 3.88 10.24 -32.31
CA SER A 61 4.73 11.11 -33.13
C SER A 61 4.69 10.70 -34.61
N LEU A 62 5.00 11.63 -35.52
CA LEU A 62 4.97 11.38 -36.97
C LEU A 62 5.86 10.20 -37.39
N GLU A 63 7.01 10.02 -36.73
CA GLU A 63 7.92 8.90 -36.98
C GLU A 63 7.32 7.57 -36.51
N GLU A 64 6.69 7.56 -35.32
CA GLU A 64 6.05 6.36 -34.78
C GLU A 64 4.81 5.94 -35.57
N GLN A 65 4.04 6.89 -36.11
CA GLN A 65 2.83 6.61 -36.90
C GLN A 65 3.07 5.74 -38.13
N ALA A 66 4.28 5.79 -38.70
CA ALA A 66 4.68 5.00 -39.86
C ALA A 66 4.99 3.53 -39.51
N ILE A 67 5.26 3.24 -38.23
CA ILE A 67 5.81 1.96 -37.76
C ILE A 67 4.83 1.25 -36.81
N TYR A 68 4.05 2.01 -36.05
CA TYR A 68 3.19 1.50 -34.99
C TYR A 68 1.73 1.94 -35.14
N SER A 69 0.82 1.05 -34.76
CA SER A 69 -0.63 1.35 -34.68
C SER A 69 -1.06 1.94 -33.34
N GLY A 70 -0.20 1.85 -32.33
CA GLY A 70 -0.43 2.38 -30.99
C GLY A 70 0.78 2.20 -30.11
N LYS A 71 0.73 2.81 -28.92
CA LYS A 71 1.81 2.75 -27.94
C LYS A 71 1.25 2.59 -26.53
N LEU A 72 1.60 1.49 -25.89
CA LEU A 72 1.29 1.21 -24.50
C LEU A 72 2.46 1.62 -23.63
N GLN A 73 2.22 2.38 -22.57
CA GLN A 73 3.21 2.78 -21.58
C GLN A 73 2.80 2.24 -20.21
N ILE A 74 3.62 1.35 -19.65
CA ILE A 74 3.46 0.78 -18.31
C ILE A 74 4.56 1.35 -17.41
N GLN A 75 4.18 1.85 -16.24
CA GLN A 75 5.11 2.42 -15.28
C GLN A 75 5.13 1.58 -14.01
N ASN A 76 6.25 1.66 -13.26
CA ASN A 76 6.39 1.07 -11.94
C ASN A 76 6.18 -0.47 -11.92
N LEU A 77 6.53 -1.16 -13.02
CA LEU A 77 6.38 -2.62 -13.09
C LEU A 77 7.51 -3.30 -12.30
N ARG A 78 7.18 -4.32 -11.51
CA ARG A 78 8.18 -5.16 -10.86
C ARG A 78 8.71 -6.21 -11.86
N SER A 79 10.03 -6.34 -11.96
CA SER A 79 10.63 -7.29 -12.91
C SER A 79 10.35 -8.75 -12.54
N GLY A 80 9.82 -9.52 -13.49
CA GLY A 80 9.40 -10.91 -13.29
C GLY A 80 7.98 -11.09 -12.77
N SER A 81 7.19 -10.00 -12.74
CA SER A 81 5.76 -10.07 -12.42
C SER A 81 4.97 -10.73 -13.54
N LEU A 82 3.85 -11.34 -13.16
CA LEU A 82 2.86 -11.91 -14.06
C LEU A 82 1.83 -10.83 -14.41
N LEU A 83 1.60 -10.65 -15.70
CA LEU A 83 0.66 -9.67 -16.24
C LEU A 83 -0.57 -10.34 -16.83
N GLN A 84 -1.72 -9.67 -16.67
CA GLN A 84 -2.90 -9.90 -17.48
C GLN A 84 -3.17 -8.65 -18.32
N ILE A 85 -3.23 -8.79 -19.64
CA ILE A 85 -3.45 -7.66 -20.56
C ILE A 85 -4.75 -7.92 -21.31
N GLN A 86 -5.69 -6.98 -21.19
CA GLN A 86 -7.00 -7.06 -21.85
C GLN A 86 -7.02 -6.20 -23.10
N LEU A 87 -7.43 -6.81 -24.20
CA LEU A 87 -7.45 -6.23 -25.54
C LEU A 87 -8.87 -6.25 -26.08
N PHE A 88 -9.29 -5.12 -26.64
CA PHE A 88 -10.54 -4.98 -27.38
C PHE A 88 -10.25 -4.84 -28.87
N GLY A 89 -10.97 -5.64 -29.64
CA GLY A 89 -11.07 -5.44 -31.09
C GLY A 89 -12.16 -4.44 -31.41
N MET A 90 -11.84 -3.40 -32.17
CA MET A 90 -12.78 -2.37 -32.61
C MET A 90 -12.90 -2.35 -34.13
N ASP A 91 -14.11 -2.08 -34.60
CA ASP A 91 -14.40 -1.89 -36.00
C ASP A 91 -14.17 -0.43 -36.47
N SER A 92 -14.56 -0.10 -37.72
CA SER A 92 -14.38 1.26 -38.26
C SER A 92 -15.27 2.32 -37.59
N SER A 93 -16.33 1.90 -36.92
CA SER A 93 -17.29 2.75 -36.20
C SER A 93 -16.93 2.88 -34.72
N SER A 94 -15.81 2.29 -34.29
CA SER A 94 -15.37 2.18 -32.90
C SER A 94 -16.28 1.33 -32.01
N ASP A 95 -17.10 0.46 -32.62
CA ASP A 95 -17.85 -0.57 -31.91
C ASP A 95 -16.95 -1.78 -31.62
N PHE A 96 -17.11 -2.39 -30.45
CA PHE A 96 -16.42 -3.64 -30.12
C PHE A 96 -16.95 -4.79 -30.96
N ILE A 97 -16.03 -5.63 -31.44
CA ILE A 97 -16.38 -6.89 -32.09
C ILE A 97 -17.01 -7.81 -31.04
N LYS A 98 -18.08 -8.51 -31.43
CA LYS A 98 -18.82 -9.42 -30.54
C LYS A 98 -18.95 -10.77 -31.23
N PHE A 99 -18.46 -11.86 -30.64
CA PHE A 99 -18.76 -13.20 -31.13
C PHE A 99 -18.79 -14.23 -30.01
N SER A 100 -19.50 -15.34 -30.23
CA SER A 100 -19.45 -16.48 -29.30
C SER A 100 -18.33 -17.44 -29.69
N GLN A 101 -17.59 -17.97 -28.73
CA GLN A 101 -16.59 -19.02 -28.99
C GLN A 101 -17.21 -20.26 -29.66
N ASP A 102 -18.43 -20.63 -29.29
CA ASP A 102 -19.12 -21.79 -29.87
C ASP A 102 -19.32 -21.65 -31.39
N PHE A 103 -19.54 -20.42 -31.87
CA PHE A 103 -19.65 -20.14 -33.30
C PHE A 103 -18.33 -20.38 -34.03
N VAL A 104 -17.20 -20.04 -33.41
CA VAL A 104 -15.86 -20.26 -33.96
C VAL A 104 -15.50 -21.75 -33.95
N LYS A 105 -15.82 -22.47 -32.88
CA LYS A 105 -15.45 -23.89 -32.67
C LYS A 105 -16.38 -24.88 -33.37
N ASN A 106 -17.68 -24.63 -33.39
CA ASN A 106 -18.70 -25.58 -33.84
C ASN A 106 -19.40 -25.17 -35.15
N GLY A 107 -19.01 -24.02 -35.73
CA GLY A 107 -19.52 -23.61 -37.04
C GLY A 107 -19.12 -24.63 -38.11
N ASN A 108 -20.10 -25.11 -38.89
CA ASN A 108 -19.81 -25.87 -40.11
C ASN A 108 -18.83 -25.05 -40.96
N ASN A 109 -17.63 -25.59 -41.21
CA ASN A 109 -16.40 -25.01 -41.81
C ASN A 109 -16.54 -24.19 -43.12
N SER A 110 -17.76 -23.95 -43.59
CA SER A 110 -18.16 -23.25 -44.81
C SER A 110 -18.47 -21.75 -44.67
N ASN A 111 -18.50 -21.17 -43.46
CA ASN A 111 -18.82 -19.75 -43.31
C ASN A 111 -17.56 -18.87 -43.39
N GLN A 112 -17.51 -17.97 -44.38
CA GLN A 112 -16.42 -16.98 -44.55
C GLN A 112 -16.14 -16.16 -43.28
N ILE A 113 -17.18 -15.86 -42.48
CA ILE A 113 -17.06 -15.12 -41.21
C ILE A 113 -16.30 -15.96 -40.17
N GLN A 114 -16.54 -17.27 -40.11
CA GLN A 114 -15.82 -18.14 -39.18
C GLN A 114 -14.33 -18.23 -39.55
N GLN A 115 -14.03 -18.33 -40.84
CA GLN A 115 -12.65 -18.32 -41.33
C GLN A 115 -11.93 -17.00 -41.06
N GLU A 116 -12.63 -15.88 -41.12
CA GLU A 116 -12.10 -14.56 -40.72
C GLU A 116 -11.79 -14.52 -39.22
N LEU A 117 -12.74 -14.92 -38.36
CA LEU A 117 -12.55 -14.92 -36.91
C LEU A 117 -11.39 -15.84 -36.46
N LEU A 118 -11.20 -16.97 -37.15
CA LEU A 118 -10.08 -17.90 -36.90
C LEU A 118 -8.70 -17.29 -37.21
N GLN A 119 -8.63 -16.21 -37.99
CA GLN A 119 -7.36 -15.56 -38.35
C GLN A 119 -6.89 -14.54 -37.31
N TYR A 120 -7.74 -14.18 -36.34
CA TYR A 120 -7.35 -13.24 -35.30
C TYR A 120 -6.35 -13.88 -34.36
N TYR A 121 -5.15 -13.30 -34.31
CA TYR A 121 -4.14 -13.63 -33.33
C TYR A 121 -3.41 -12.38 -32.84
N PHE A 122 -2.92 -12.47 -31.60
CA PHE A 122 -2.11 -11.45 -30.94
C PHE A 122 -0.86 -12.10 -30.38
N LYS A 123 0.31 -11.55 -30.64
CA LYS A 123 1.58 -12.11 -30.18
C LYS A 123 2.47 -11.04 -29.56
N ILE A 124 2.91 -11.26 -28.33
CA ILE A 124 3.92 -10.45 -27.65
C ILE A 124 5.30 -10.95 -28.07
N GLU A 125 6.15 -10.06 -28.58
CA GLU A 125 7.51 -10.39 -28.99
C GLU A 125 8.54 -9.41 -28.42
N ASN A 126 9.73 -9.97 -28.13
CA ASN A 126 10.90 -9.21 -27.72
C ASN A 126 11.53 -8.49 -28.91
N ILE A 127 11.83 -7.20 -28.73
CA ILE A 127 12.68 -6.47 -29.67
C ILE A 127 14.15 -6.90 -29.48
N ASP A 128 14.59 -7.05 -28.22
CA ASP A 128 15.95 -7.48 -27.89
C ASP A 128 15.93 -8.63 -26.86
N LYS A 129 16.26 -9.84 -27.33
CA LYS A 129 16.31 -11.05 -26.49
C LYS A 129 17.43 -11.02 -25.46
N SER A 130 18.42 -10.13 -25.59
CA SER A 130 19.52 -9.99 -24.63
C SER A 130 19.14 -9.20 -23.38
N GLN A 131 18.04 -8.43 -23.45
CA GLN A 131 17.60 -7.51 -22.40
C GLN A 131 16.33 -7.97 -21.70
N ILE A 132 15.57 -8.88 -22.32
CA ILE A 132 14.23 -9.24 -21.85
C ILE A 132 14.05 -10.75 -21.92
N LEU A 133 13.56 -11.31 -20.81
CA LEU A 133 13.01 -12.66 -20.78
C LEU A 133 11.49 -12.57 -20.73
N LEU A 134 10.84 -13.18 -21.72
CA LEU A 134 9.39 -13.34 -21.79
C LEU A 134 9.04 -14.81 -21.57
N ASN A 135 8.19 -15.08 -20.58
CA ASN A 135 7.61 -16.39 -20.34
C ASN A 135 6.08 -16.30 -20.22
N GLY A 136 5.40 -17.45 -20.21
CA GLY A 136 3.94 -17.52 -20.11
C GLY A 136 3.23 -17.41 -21.46
N GLU A 137 1.97 -16.99 -21.45
CA GLU A 137 1.11 -16.94 -22.62
C GLU A 137 1.41 -15.72 -23.50
N THR A 138 2.33 -15.86 -24.45
CA THR A 138 2.71 -14.75 -25.36
C THR A 138 1.93 -14.73 -26.68
N LEU A 139 1.01 -15.68 -26.90
CA LEU A 139 0.19 -15.78 -28.11
C LEU A 139 -1.28 -16.03 -27.71
N ILE A 140 -2.18 -15.20 -28.23
CA ILE A 140 -3.63 -15.39 -28.15
C ILE A 140 -4.19 -15.66 -29.53
N THR A 141 -5.17 -16.55 -29.60
CA THR A 141 -6.02 -16.77 -30.78
C THR A 141 -7.49 -16.54 -30.45
N SER A 142 -8.37 -16.59 -31.46
CA SER A 142 -9.82 -16.46 -31.28
C SER A 142 -10.46 -17.50 -30.36
N ASP A 143 -9.80 -18.64 -30.11
CA ASP A 143 -10.26 -19.64 -29.14
C ASP A 143 -10.30 -19.15 -27.69
N GLN A 144 -9.55 -18.09 -27.39
CA GLN A 144 -9.38 -17.53 -26.06
C GLN A 144 -10.13 -16.20 -25.88
N TYR A 145 -10.94 -15.82 -26.86
CA TYR A 145 -11.78 -14.63 -26.80
C TYR A 145 -12.90 -14.76 -25.78
N ASN A 146 -13.04 -13.82 -24.85
CA ASN A 146 -14.11 -13.80 -23.87
C ASN A 146 -15.36 -13.16 -24.48
N SER A 147 -16.38 -13.98 -24.78
CA SER A 147 -17.65 -13.54 -25.37
C SER A 147 -18.57 -12.76 -24.43
N THR A 148 -18.33 -12.80 -23.12
CA THR A 148 -19.14 -12.03 -22.13
C THR A 148 -18.67 -10.59 -22.06
N ASN A 149 -17.34 -10.40 -22.06
CA ASN A 149 -16.71 -9.09 -21.91
C ASN A 149 -16.17 -8.53 -23.22
N TYR A 150 -16.32 -9.25 -24.33
CA TYR A 150 -15.87 -8.90 -25.67
C TYR A 150 -14.37 -8.61 -25.83
N GLN A 151 -13.53 -9.37 -25.13
CA GLN A 151 -12.10 -9.09 -25.02
C GLN A 151 -11.21 -10.31 -25.27
N PHE A 152 -10.02 -10.06 -25.80
CA PHE A 152 -8.90 -11.00 -25.77
C PHE A 152 -8.07 -10.75 -24.52
N ILE A 153 -7.60 -11.80 -23.87
CA ILE A 153 -6.89 -11.69 -22.58
C ILE A 153 -5.60 -12.47 -22.67
N PHE A 154 -4.47 -11.78 -22.52
CA PHE A 154 -3.20 -12.45 -22.25
C PHE A 154 -3.20 -12.79 -20.77
N LYS A 155 -3.06 -14.07 -20.41
CA LYS A 155 -3.01 -14.52 -19.02
C LYS A 155 -1.58 -14.87 -18.62
N GLU A 156 -1.16 -14.39 -17.46
CA GLU A 156 0.10 -14.81 -16.83
C GLU A 156 1.35 -14.58 -17.72
N VAL A 157 1.40 -13.43 -18.41
CA VAL A 157 2.59 -13.03 -19.17
C VAL A 157 3.66 -12.58 -18.19
N GLN A 158 4.78 -13.29 -18.12
CA GLN A 158 5.90 -12.89 -17.29
C GLN A 158 6.91 -12.08 -18.09
N ILE A 159 7.19 -10.86 -17.63
CA ILE A 159 8.19 -9.98 -18.26
C ILE A 159 9.30 -9.68 -17.26
N THR A 160 10.52 -10.11 -17.59
CA THR A 160 11.71 -9.90 -16.76
C THR A 160 12.76 -9.12 -17.53
N SER A 161 13.25 -8.03 -16.94
CA SER A 161 14.29 -7.14 -17.49
C SER A 161 15.12 -6.55 -16.34
N TYR A 162 16.14 -5.76 -16.65
CA TYR A 162 16.91 -5.04 -15.63
C TYR A 162 16.04 -3.98 -14.91
N PRO A 163 15.99 -3.94 -13.56
CA PRO A 163 15.31 -2.89 -12.80
C PRO A 163 15.78 -1.48 -13.19
N GLN A 164 14.89 -0.48 -13.15
CA GLN A 164 15.15 0.92 -13.59
C GLN A 164 15.42 1.13 -15.08
N LYS A 165 15.39 0.08 -15.90
CA LYS A 165 15.63 0.20 -17.35
C LYS A 165 14.32 0.28 -18.12
N ASP A 166 14.26 1.25 -19.02
CA ASP A 166 13.19 1.29 -20.02
C ASP A 166 13.38 0.18 -21.04
N THR A 167 12.30 -0.56 -21.24
CA THR A 167 12.30 -1.76 -22.06
C THR A 167 11.16 -1.69 -23.07
N GLN A 168 11.39 -2.21 -24.27
CA GLN A 168 10.42 -2.17 -25.36
C GLN A 168 10.09 -3.56 -25.90
N LEU A 169 8.80 -3.80 -26.12
CA LEU A 169 8.22 -5.00 -26.69
C LEU A 169 7.24 -4.62 -27.81
N LEU A 170 6.84 -5.62 -28.60
CA LEU A 170 5.82 -5.46 -29.63
C LEU A 170 4.64 -6.38 -29.35
N ILE A 171 3.42 -5.88 -29.52
CA ILE A 171 2.24 -6.72 -29.73
C ILE A 171 1.96 -6.73 -31.23
N ASN A 172 2.33 -7.83 -31.87
CA ASN A 172 2.01 -8.12 -33.26
C ASN A 172 0.60 -8.68 -33.36
N TYR A 173 -0.12 -8.28 -34.39
CA TYR A 173 -1.44 -8.82 -34.68
C TYR A 173 -1.72 -8.82 -36.17
N GLN A 174 -2.63 -9.70 -36.57
CA GLN A 174 -3.06 -9.82 -37.95
C GLN A 174 -4.55 -9.61 -38.06
N ILE A 175 -4.94 -8.88 -39.09
CA ILE A 175 -6.33 -8.62 -39.46
C ILE A 175 -6.47 -9.02 -40.93
N ASN A 176 -7.43 -9.89 -41.25
CA ASN A 176 -7.78 -10.26 -42.62
C ASN A 176 -6.58 -10.72 -43.48
N ASN A 177 -5.73 -11.60 -42.93
CA ASN A 177 -4.50 -12.07 -43.59
C ASN A 177 -3.50 -10.97 -43.99
N LYS A 178 -3.61 -9.77 -43.42
CA LYS A 178 -2.63 -8.69 -43.55
C LYS A 178 -2.02 -8.38 -42.21
N GLN A 179 -0.69 -8.43 -42.16
CA GLN A 179 0.05 -8.01 -40.99
C GLN A 179 -0.19 -6.52 -40.76
N SER A 180 -0.73 -6.20 -39.59
CA SER A 180 -0.98 -4.82 -39.18
C SER A 180 0.28 -4.23 -38.53
N LEU A 181 0.37 -2.90 -38.49
CA LEU A 181 1.43 -2.24 -37.73
C LEU A 181 1.31 -2.65 -36.25
N PRO A 182 2.41 -3.07 -35.58
CA PRO A 182 2.35 -3.53 -34.21
C PRO A 182 2.04 -2.40 -33.23
N ILE A 183 1.65 -2.77 -32.02
CA ILE A 183 1.61 -1.86 -30.87
C ILE A 183 2.97 -1.89 -30.19
N LEU A 184 3.59 -0.72 -30.01
CA LEU A 184 4.80 -0.57 -29.20
C LEU A 184 4.44 -0.61 -27.71
N VAL A 185 5.04 -1.51 -26.95
CA VAL A 185 4.88 -1.57 -25.50
C VAL A 185 6.15 -1.07 -24.85
N GLN A 186 6.06 0.03 -24.12
CA GLN A 186 7.14 0.61 -23.32
C GLN A 186 6.89 0.34 -21.85
N ILE A 187 7.88 -0.25 -21.19
CA ILE A 187 7.79 -0.65 -19.79
C ILE A 187 8.94 0.00 -19.04
N HIS A 188 8.59 0.73 -17.98
CA HIS A 188 9.55 1.23 -17.00
C HIS A 188 9.49 0.34 -15.75
N PHE A 189 10.57 -0.39 -15.49
CA PHE A 189 10.68 -1.25 -14.32
C PHE A 189 11.11 -0.46 -13.08
N ARG A 190 10.50 -0.72 -11.93
CA ARG A 190 10.95 -0.16 -10.65
C ARG A 190 12.11 -0.95 -10.05
N ASN A 191 12.77 -0.36 -9.05
CA ASN A 191 13.68 -1.09 -8.18
C ASN A 191 12.98 -2.23 -7.44
N CYS A 192 13.75 -3.26 -7.10
CA CYS A 192 13.31 -4.24 -6.12
C CYS A 192 13.13 -3.56 -4.76
N LEU A 193 12.05 -3.86 -4.06
CA LEU A 193 11.67 -3.23 -2.79
C LEU A 193 12.08 -4.10 -1.60
N VAL A 194 12.01 -3.51 -0.40
CA VAL A 194 12.08 -4.27 0.85
C VAL A 194 11.01 -5.37 0.82
N GLY A 195 11.38 -6.58 1.24
CA GLY A 195 10.52 -7.76 1.14
C GLY A 195 10.64 -8.53 -0.17
N GLU A 196 11.47 -8.09 -1.11
CA GLU A 196 11.74 -8.77 -2.36
C GLU A 196 13.18 -9.28 -2.43
N THR A 197 13.36 -10.43 -3.06
CA THR A 197 14.66 -11.02 -3.36
C THR A 197 15.01 -10.77 -4.82
N VAL A 198 16.30 -10.82 -5.11
CA VAL A 198 16.84 -10.64 -6.46
C VAL A 198 17.23 -12.00 -7.01
N LYS A 199 16.85 -12.27 -8.26
CA LYS A 199 17.34 -13.41 -9.03
C LYS A 199 17.99 -12.93 -10.31
N VAL A 200 19.29 -13.19 -10.46
CA VAL A 200 20.06 -12.80 -11.65
C VAL A 200 20.05 -13.94 -12.67
N PHE A 201 19.51 -13.70 -13.86
CA PHE A 201 19.57 -14.64 -14.99
C PHE A 201 20.73 -14.31 -15.93
N SER A 202 20.99 -13.02 -16.13
CA SER A 202 22.11 -12.50 -16.90
C SER A 202 22.41 -11.06 -16.44
N PRO A 203 23.50 -10.43 -16.91
CA PRO A 203 23.83 -9.05 -16.52
C PRO A 203 22.76 -8.01 -16.82
N ASN A 204 21.83 -8.30 -17.74
CA ASN A 204 20.75 -7.40 -18.15
C ASN A 204 19.36 -7.94 -17.78
N ILE A 205 19.26 -9.11 -17.15
CA ILE A 205 17.98 -9.76 -16.83
C ILE A 205 17.99 -10.16 -15.36
N ILE A 206 17.28 -9.37 -14.56
CA ILE A 206 17.20 -9.51 -13.11
C ILE A 206 15.72 -9.48 -12.71
N SER A 207 15.26 -10.49 -11.96
CA SER A 207 13.90 -10.53 -11.43
C SER A 207 13.88 -10.10 -9.96
N CYS A 208 12.81 -9.40 -9.58
CA CYS A 208 12.46 -9.11 -8.19
C CYS A 208 11.30 -10.02 -7.78
N THR A 209 11.50 -10.90 -6.82
CA THR A 209 10.45 -11.81 -6.32
C THR A 209 10.09 -11.51 -4.88
N LEU A 210 8.79 -11.33 -4.59
CA LEU A 210 8.32 -11.13 -3.23
C LEU A 210 8.58 -12.37 -2.36
N CYS A 211 9.02 -12.16 -1.12
CA CYS A 211 9.13 -13.25 -0.16
C CYS A 211 7.77 -13.92 0.07
N PRO A 212 7.68 -15.26 -0.06
CA PRO A 212 6.43 -15.98 0.11
C PRO A 212 5.93 -15.90 1.56
N SER A 213 4.65 -16.25 1.76
CA SER A 213 4.07 -16.39 3.10
C SER A 213 4.90 -17.36 3.94
N GLY A 214 5.17 -16.98 5.20
CA GLY A 214 6.09 -17.71 6.08
C GLY A 214 7.53 -17.19 6.04
N SER A 215 7.81 -16.14 5.25
CA SER A 215 9.15 -15.57 5.13
C SER A 215 9.13 -14.05 4.89
N TYR A 216 10.20 -13.36 5.25
CA TYR A 216 10.29 -11.90 5.16
C TYR A 216 11.71 -11.42 4.78
N LEU A 217 11.83 -10.16 4.38
CA LEU A 217 13.10 -9.45 4.21
C LEU A 217 12.93 -7.98 4.59
N LEU A 218 13.68 -7.48 5.59
CA LEU A 218 13.56 -6.10 6.09
C LEU A 218 14.58 -5.12 5.50
N SER A 219 15.52 -5.60 4.69
CA SER A 219 16.48 -4.78 3.96
C SER A 219 16.17 -4.79 2.47
N ALA A 220 16.33 -3.64 1.80
CA ALA A 220 16.21 -3.58 0.35
C ALA A 220 17.37 -4.37 -0.29
N PRO A 221 17.11 -5.27 -1.24
CA PRO A 221 18.16 -6.06 -1.86
C PRO A 221 19.12 -5.13 -2.62
N GLN A 222 20.42 -5.34 -2.42
CA GLN A 222 21.47 -4.57 -3.09
C GLN A 222 22.00 -5.38 -4.28
N ILE A 223 22.07 -4.75 -5.45
CA ILE A 223 22.68 -5.34 -6.65
C ILE A 223 24.08 -4.72 -6.76
N SER A 224 25.10 -5.40 -6.22
CA SER A 224 26.50 -4.97 -6.36
C SER A 224 27.17 -5.71 -7.52
N GLN A 225 27.85 -4.95 -8.39
CA GLN A 225 28.73 -5.50 -9.41
C GLN A 225 30.12 -5.68 -8.81
N ASN A 226 30.62 -6.92 -8.75
CA ASN A 226 32.03 -7.13 -8.44
C ASN A 226 32.87 -6.77 -9.66
N ASN A 227 33.58 -5.64 -9.56
CA ASN A 227 34.44 -5.05 -10.60
C ASN A 227 35.53 -6.00 -11.14
N SER A 228 35.82 -7.10 -10.45
CA SER A 228 36.87 -8.04 -10.87
C SER A 228 36.38 -9.11 -11.86
N ASN A 229 35.09 -9.48 -11.84
CA ASN A 229 34.57 -10.63 -12.61
C ASN A 229 33.22 -10.39 -13.33
N ASN A 230 32.64 -9.18 -13.30
CA ASN A 230 31.27 -8.93 -13.75
C ASN A 230 30.23 -9.89 -13.11
N GLN A 231 30.54 -10.40 -11.91
CA GLN A 231 29.62 -11.22 -11.13
C GLN A 231 28.79 -10.30 -10.23
N TYR A 232 27.48 -10.42 -10.34
CA TYR A 232 26.55 -9.80 -9.41
C TYR A 232 26.49 -10.64 -8.14
N VAL A 233 26.72 -10.03 -6.98
CA VAL A 233 26.66 -10.72 -5.70
C VAL A 233 25.29 -10.48 -5.07
N GLU A 234 24.62 -11.57 -4.72
CA GLU A 234 23.41 -11.59 -3.89
C GLU A 234 23.79 -11.36 -2.42
N GLU A 235 24.21 -10.13 -2.06
CA GLU A 235 24.41 -9.81 -0.64
C GLU A 235 23.05 -9.53 0.02
N ASN A 236 22.76 -10.22 1.13
CA ASN A 236 21.58 -10.00 1.97
C ASN A 236 20.21 -10.04 1.25
N SER A 237 20.06 -10.90 0.25
CA SER A 237 18.87 -10.97 -0.62
C SER A 237 18.08 -12.27 -0.48
N GLN A 238 18.22 -12.99 0.64
CA GLN A 238 17.45 -14.20 0.91
C GLN A 238 16.35 -13.94 1.93
N CYS A 239 15.16 -14.49 1.67
CA CYS A 239 14.05 -14.42 2.62
C CYS A 239 14.40 -15.16 3.91
N GLN A 240 14.19 -14.51 5.03
CA GLN A 240 14.30 -15.08 6.36
C GLN A 240 12.99 -15.76 6.74
N LYS A 241 13.05 -16.91 7.42
CA LYS A 241 11.85 -17.57 7.95
C LYS A 241 11.19 -16.67 9.01
N CYS A 242 9.86 -16.66 9.09
CA CYS A 242 9.18 -15.95 10.17
C CYS A 242 9.75 -16.35 11.55
N PRO A 243 9.98 -15.39 12.45
CA PRO A 243 10.38 -15.69 13.81
C PRO A 243 9.21 -16.33 14.56
N ASP A 244 9.50 -17.12 15.60
CA ASP A 244 8.46 -17.81 16.38
C ASP A 244 7.53 -16.84 17.13
N SER A 245 7.97 -15.59 17.33
CA SER A 245 7.21 -14.48 17.89
C SER A 245 6.21 -13.85 16.90
N ALA A 246 6.31 -14.17 15.61
CA ALA A 246 5.35 -13.71 14.61
C ALA A 246 4.17 -14.68 14.49
N GLU A 247 2.98 -14.14 14.26
CA GLU A 247 1.82 -14.92 13.83
C GLU A 247 1.92 -15.24 12.34
N GLN A 248 2.24 -14.23 11.54
CA GLN A 248 2.47 -14.36 10.11
C GLN A 248 3.48 -13.34 9.63
N CYS A 249 4.18 -13.66 8.55
CA CYS A 249 5.06 -12.73 7.86
C CYS A 249 5.07 -13.03 6.36
N GLN A 250 5.19 -11.99 5.56
CA GLN A 250 5.28 -12.05 4.11
C GLN A 250 5.93 -10.78 3.58
N GLY A 251 6.83 -10.90 2.60
CA GLY A 251 7.45 -9.72 2.00
C GLY A 251 8.24 -8.92 3.04
N SER A 252 7.85 -7.67 3.27
CA SER A 252 8.47 -6.79 4.28
C SER A 252 7.70 -6.74 5.60
N GLU A 253 6.58 -7.46 5.70
CA GLU A 253 5.66 -7.37 6.82
C GLU A 253 5.85 -8.54 7.79
N ILE A 254 5.89 -8.22 9.08
CA ILE A 254 5.89 -9.18 10.18
C ILE A 254 4.78 -8.76 11.13
N ILE A 255 3.75 -9.59 11.25
CA ILE A 255 2.65 -9.41 12.20
C ILE A 255 3.00 -10.21 13.45
N LEU A 256 3.23 -9.51 14.55
CA LEU A 256 3.63 -10.11 15.82
C LEU A 256 2.43 -10.76 16.53
N LYS A 257 2.72 -11.80 17.30
CA LYS A 257 1.77 -12.29 18.32
C LYS A 257 1.62 -11.23 19.42
N ASP A 258 0.47 -11.22 20.08
CA ASP A 258 0.27 -10.37 21.25
C ASP A 258 1.27 -10.77 22.35
N GLY A 259 1.74 -9.81 23.12
CA GLY A 259 2.83 -9.96 24.08
C GLY A 259 4.23 -9.75 23.50
N TYR A 260 4.39 -9.50 22.20
CA TYR A 260 5.69 -9.20 21.59
C TYR A 260 5.76 -7.78 21.03
N TRP A 261 6.93 -7.18 21.14
CA TRP A 261 7.21 -5.82 20.69
C TRP A 261 8.49 -5.76 19.86
N ARG A 262 8.54 -4.77 18.97
CA ARG A 262 9.74 -4.39 18.23
C ARG A 262 9.80 -2.88 18.11
N SER A 263 11.02 -2.35 18.02
CA SER A 263 11.27 -0.90 17.97
C SER A 263 10.63 -0.20 16.78
N ASN A 264 10.55 -0.87 15.63
CA ASN A 264 9.90 -0.36 14.42
C ASN A 264 9.65 -1.50 13.41
N ILE A 265 8.96 -1.18 12.32
CA ILE A 265 8.58 -2.12 11.26
C ILE A 265 9.77 -2.77 10.51
N ASN A 266 10.95 -2.15 10.54
CA ASN A 266 12.17 -2.64 9.88
C ASN A 266 13.11 -3.37 10.85
N SER A 267 12.79 -3.46 12.14
CA SER A 267 13.59 -4.20 13.12
C SER A 267 13.27 -5.69 13.06
N SER A 268 14.33 -6.50 12.97
CA SER A 268 14.27 -7.95 13.19
C SER A 268 14.37 -8.33 14.67
N GLU A 269 14.76 -7.39 15.54
CA GLU A 269 14.79 -7.59 16.98
C GLU A 269 13.36 -7.50 17.53
N ILE A 270 12.86 -8.65 17.99
CA ILE A 270 11.52 -8.81 18.56
C ILE A 270 11.69 -9.36 19.96
N ILE A 271 11.11 -8.67 20.94
CA ILE A 271 11.28 -8.94 22.36
C ILE A 271 9.91 -9.19 22.98
N PHE A 272 9.84 -10.12 23.93
CA PHE A 272 8.62 -10.36 24.71
C PHE A 272 8.45 -9.26 25.77
N CYS A 273 7.23 -8.75 25.93
CA CYS A 273 6.88 -7.73 26.91
C CYS A 273 6.68 -8.37 28.27
N GLU A 274 7.76 -8.47 29.05
CA GLU A 274 7.81 -9.26 30.29
C GLU A 274 6.90 -8.71 31.40
N ASN A 275 6.89 -7.39 31.61
CA ASN A 275 6.19 -6.79 32.75
C ASN A 275 4.67 -6.68 32.53
N ASN A 276 4.24 -6.43 31.30
CA ASN A 276 2.83 -6.39 30.94
C ASN A 276 2.62 -6.78 29.47
N PRO A 277 2.46 -8.08 29.17
CA PRO A 277 2.27 -8.57 27.81
C PRO A 277 1.04 -7.96 27.12
N ASP A 278 0.00 -7.63 27.88
CA ASP A 278 -1.24 -7.08 27.34
C ASP A 278 -1.07 -5.67 26.74
N ASN A 279 0.03 -4.99 27.06
CA ASN A 279 0.36 -3.70 26.44
C ASN A 279 0.84 -3.82 24.99
N CYS A 280 1.29 -5.00 24.58
CA CYS A 280 1.91 -5.25 23.29
C CYS A 280 0.94 -6.00 22.39
N GLN A 281 0.13 -5.26 21.62
CA GLN A 281 -0.94 -5.78 20.77
C GLN A 281 -0.77 -5.33 19.32
N SER A 282 0.20 -5.92 18.62
CA SER A 282 0.48 -5.59 17.22
C SER A 282 -0.67 -5.90 16.26
N LYS A 283 -1.65 -6.72 16.67
CA LYS A 283 -2.81 -7.07 15.86
C LYS A 283 -3.95 -6.07 15.97
N ASP A 284 -4.00 -5.29 17.05
CA ASP A 284 -5.08 -4.33 17.23
C ASP A 284 -4.90 -3.17 16.25
N ASN A 285 -5.91 -2.92 15.42
CA ASN A 285 -5.95 -1.78 14.50
C ASN A 285 -5.90 -0.43 15.21
N LYS A 286 -6.19 -0.39 16.52
CA LYS A 286 -6.05 0.80 17.36
C LYS A 286 -4.65 0.95 17.94
N SER A 287 -3.81 -0.08 17.84
CA SER A 287 -2.43 0.01 18.30
C SER A 287 -1.63 0.96 17.43
N ILE A 288 -0.63 1.62 18.03
CA ILE A 288 0.37 2.40 17.30
C ILE A 288 1.73 1.81 17.65
N ASN A 289 2.48 1.40 16.62
CA ASN A 289 3.75 0.69 16.77
C ASN A 289 3.64 -0.58 17.66
N GLY A 290 2.47 -1.22 17.66
CA GLY A 290 2.19 -2.41 18.45
C GLY A 290 1.87 -2.16 19.93
N CYS A 291 1.77 -0.91 20.37
CA CYS A 291 1.37 -0.57 21.73
C CYS A 291 -0.12 -0.25 21.82
N ILE A 292 -0.77 -0.67 22.92
CA ILE A 292 -2.14 -0.28 23.25
C ILE A 292 -2.26 1.23 23.54
N LEU A 293 -3.49 1.72 23.54
CA LEU A 293 -3.80 3.12 23.79
C LEU A 293 -3.12 3.66 25.05
N GLY A 294 -2.36 4.74 24.90
CA GLY A 294 -1.70 5.46 25.98
C GLY A 294 -0.28 4.97 26.29
N SER A 295 0.04 3.73 25.92
CA SER A 295 1.38 3.15 26.06
C SER A 295 2.25 3.45 24.85
N ILE A 296 3.54 3.68 25.07
CA ILE A 296 4.58 4.00 24.09
C ILE A 296 5.94 3.46 24.56
N GLY A 297 6.97 3.66 23.74
CA GLY A 297 8.36 3.36 24.11
C GLY A 297 8.71 1.86 24.05
N PRO A 298 9.90 1.49 24.55
CA PRO A 298 10.33 0.09 24.62
C PRO A 298 9.34 -0.75 25.41
N LEU A 299 8.97 -1.91 24.84
CA LEU A 299 8.03 -2.87 25.45
C LEU A 299 6.65 -2.28 25.81
N CYS A 300 6.31 -1.09 25.29
CA CYS A 300 5.07 -0.37 25.62
C CYS A 300 4.91 -0.10 27.13
N GLU A 301 6.02 0.15 27.83
CA GLU A 301 6.06 0.35 29.29
C GLU A 301 6.03 1.82 29.71
N GLU A 302 6.08 2.75 28.76
CA GLU A 302 6.03 4.18 29.02
C GLU A 302 4.66 4.76 28.65
N CYS A 303 4.19 5.76 29.40
CA CYS A 303 2.95 6.45 29.06
C CYS A 303 3.22 7.69 28.22
N ASP A 304 2.35 7.96 27.24
CA ASP A 304 2.39 9.17 26.41
C ASP A 304 1.94 10.40 27.22
N THR A 305 2.82 10.88 28.08
CA THR A 305 2.55 12.03 28.97
C THR A 305 2.38 13.33 28.21
N GLN A 306 2.93 13.42 26.99
CA GLN A 306 2.86 14.62 26.15
C GLN A 306 1.72 14.56 25.13
N GLY A 307 1.15 13.37 24.87
CA GLY A 307 0.10 13.16 23.90
C GLY A 307 0.57 13.26 22.44
N VAL A 308 1.85 12.98 22.19
CA VAL A 308 2.47 13.10 20.85
C VAL A 308 2.01 11.97 19.95
N VAL A 309 1.93 10.75 20.48
CA VAL A 309 1.58 9.54 19.73
C VAL A 309 0.05 9.42 19.64
N TRP A 310 -0.65 9.72 20.73
CA TRP A 310 -2.09 9.54 20.87
C TRP A 310 -2.91 10.83 20.66
N LYS A 311 -2.47 11.71 19.74
CA LYS A 311 -3.21 12.88 19.22
C LYS A 311 -3.79 13.80 20.32
N ASN A 312 -2.92 14.39 21.14
CA ASN A 312 -3.24 15.33 22.22
C ASN A 312 -4.01 14.73 23.42
N LYS A 313 -4.08 13.39 23.53
CA LYS A 313 -4.51 12.73 24.76
C LYS A 313 -3.27 12.40 25.59
N GLN A 314 -3.22 12.91 26.81
CA GLN A 314 -2.13 12.65 27.74
C GLN A 314 -2.47 11.45 28.61
N PHE A 315 -1.48 10.62 28.87
CA PHE A 315 -1.59 9.44 29.72
C PHE A 315 -0.53 9.46 30.80
N THR A 316 -0.85 8.90 31.96
CA THR A 316 0.07 8.74 33.08
C THR A 316 -0.05 7.34 33.65
N ARG A 317 0.97 6.90 34.40
CA ARG A 317 0.97 5.57 35.01
C ARG A 317 -0.20 5.44 35.99
N SER A 318 -0.93 4.33 35.92
CA SER A 318 -1.98 4.04 36.90
C SER A 318 -1.39 3.94 38.30
N PHE A 319 -2.18 4.35 39.30
CA PHE A 319 -1.86 4.11 40.70
C PHE A 319 -2.16 2.69 41.15
N LYS A 320 -2.94 1.92 40.38
CA LYS A 320 -3.41 0.57 40.77
C LYS A 320 -2.54 -0.54 40.21
N GLU A 321 -2.13 -0.40 38.96
CA GLU A 321 -1.44 -1.43 38.20
C GLU A 321 -0.17 -0.86 37.59
N ASP A 322 0.96 -1.49 37.89
CA ASP A 322 2.24 -1.11 37.31
C ASP A 322 2.22 -1.31 35.80
N TYR A 323 2.94 -0.44 35.08
CA TYR A 323 3.04 -0.47 33.61
C TYR A 323 1.72 -0.27 32.85
N THR A 324 0.63 0.11 33.53
CA THR A 324 -0.61 0.50 32.85
C THR A 324 -0.72 2.02 32.75
N CYS A 325 -1.28 2.50 31.64
CA CYS A 325 -1.43 3.91 31.37
C CYS A 325 -2.90 4.33 31.42
N GLU A 326 -3.21 5.30 32.29
CA GLU A 326 -4.54 5.89 32.39
C GLU A 326 -4.55 7.29 31.77
N GLN A 327 -5.66 7.64 31.11
CA GLN A 327 -5.80 8.96 30.51
C GLN A 327 -5.87 10.02 31.60
N CYS A 328 -5.07 11.08 31.47
CA CYS A 328 -5.12 12.23 32.35
C CYS A 328 -6.52 12.86 32.34
N ASN A 329 -7.07 13.11 33.52
CA ASN A 329 -8.31 13.86 33.67
C ASN A 329 -8.17 15.27 33.10
N THR A 330 -9.30 15.83 32.62
CA THR A 330 -9.33 17.20 32.08
C THR A 330 -8.75 18.20 33.08
N MET A 331 -8.09 19.26 32.58
CA MET A 331 -7.44 20.29 33.42
C MET A 331 -8.33 20.81 34.55
N LYS A 332 -9.66 20.88 34.35
CA LYS A 332 -10.63 21.31 35.38
C LYS A 332 -10.49 20.53 36.70
N TYR A 333 -10.38 19.20 36.63
CA TYR A 333 -10.27 18.38 37.85
C TYR A 333 -8.90 18.55 38.52
N GLN A 334 -7.84 18.70 37.74
CA GLN A 334 -6.49 18.96 38.26
C GLN A 334 -6.44 20.33 38.95
N THR A 335 -7.04 21.37 38.37
CA THR A 335 -7.12 22.70 38.98
C THR A 335 -7.89 22.68 40.29
N ILE A 336 -9.04 21.99 40.34
CA ILE A 336 -9.82 21.84 41.59
C ILE A 336 -8.99 21.15 42.66
N PHE A 337 -8.28 20.07 42.31
CA PHE A 337 -7.44 19.33 43.24
C PHE A 337 -6.30 20.21 43.78
N ILE A 338 -5.57 20.92 42.92
CA ILE A 338 -4.49 21.82 43.34
C ILE A 338 -5.01 22.93 44.26
N ILE A 339 -6.15 23.56 43.91
CA ILE A 339 -6.78 24.58 44.76
C ILE A 339 -7.17 24.00 46.11
N SER A 340 -7.78 22.81 46.14
CA SER A 340 -8.17 22.15 47.38
C SER A 340 -6.97 21.84 48.28
N TYR A 341 -5.87 21.36 47.69
CA TYR A 341 -4.64 21.06 48.42
C TYR A 341 -3.97 22.34 48.94
N ALA A 342 -3.90 23.39 48.12
CA ALA A 342 -3.40 24.70 48.54
C ALA A 342 -4.23 25.28 49.69
N PHE A 343 -5.56 25.13 49.63
CA PHE A 343 -6.46 25.57 50.70
C PHE A 343 -6.23 24.79 52.00
N ILE A 344 -6.03 23.47 51.93
CA ILE A 344 -5.69 22.64 53.09
C ILE A 344 -4.37 23.09 53.72
N LEU A 345 -3.32 23.31 52.91
CA LEU A 345 -2.03 23.80 53.41
C LEU A 345 -2.13 25.20 54.03
N PHE A 346 -2.93 26.09 53.43
CA PHE A 346 -3.19 27.42 53.97
C PHE A 346 -3.94 27.35 55.31
N TYR A 347 -4.97 26.51 55.40
CA TYR A 347 -5.73 26.28 56.63
C TYR A 347 -4.84 25.72 57.75
N GLN A 348 -3.97 24.76 57.44
CA GLN A 348 -2.98 24.23 58.39
C GLN A 348 -2.03 25.33 58.90
N ARG A 349 -1.59 26.24 58.04
CA ARG A 349 -0.77 27.41 58.46
C ARG A 349 -1.55 28.38 59.33
N LEU A 350 -2.81 28.67 59.03
CA LEU A 350 -3.67 29.53 59.85
C LEU A 350 -3.88 28.95 61.25
N ILE A 351 -4.18 27.65 61.37
CA ILE A 351 -4.29 26.99 62.66
C ILE A 351 -3.00 27.15 63.47
N LYS A 352 -1.84 26.94 62.83
CA LYS A 352 -0.55 27.09 63.50
C LYS A 352 -0.33 28.52 64.02
N LEU A 353 -0.59 29.53 63.19
CA LEU A 353 -0.49 30.95 63.57
C LEU A 353 -1.42 31.34 64.72
N VAL A 354 -2.70 30.90 64.66
CA VAL A 354 -3.66 31.15 65.74
C VAL A 354 -3.21 30.48 67.04
N SER A 355 -2.70 29.25 66.96
CA SER A 355 -2.20 28.52 68.13
C SER A 355 -0.98 29.17 68.79
N GLU A 356 -0.11 29.82 68.00
CA GLU A 356 1.07 30.53 68.51
C GLU A 356 0.66 31.86 69.17
N ASN A 357 -0.25 32.62 68.54
CA ASN A 357 -0.76 33.86 69.11
C ASN A 357 -1.61 33.63 70.38
N SER A 358 -2.41 32.56 70.44
CA SER A 358 -3.18 32.22 71.65
C SER A 358 -2.28 31.86 72.83
N LYS A 359 -1.11 31.21 72.57
CA LYS A 359 -0.11 30.94 73.60
C LYS A 359 0.52 32.22 74.16
N GLN A 360 0.80 33.20 73.30
CA GLN A 360 1.33 34.50 73.74
C GLN A 360 0.31 35.32 74.56
N LEU A 361 -0.95 35.33 74.15
CA LEU A 361 -2.04 35.99 74.91
C LEU A 361 -2.23 35.37 76.30
N LEU A 362 -2.21 34.04 76.41
CA LEU A 362 -2.27 33.35 77.70
C LEU A 362 -1.04 33.68 78.57
N ALA A 363 0.17 33.69 78.01
CA ALA A 363 1.38 34.08 78.74
C ALA A 363 1.33 35.52 79.27
N ASN A 364 0.83 36.46 78.46
CA ASN A 364 0.69 37.86 78.87
C ASN A 364 -0.39 38.05 79.95
N SER A 365 -1.51 37.33 79.85
CA SER A 365 -2.56 37.36 80.89
C SER A 365 -2.06 36.79 82.23
N PHE A 366 -1.24 35.73 82.19
CA PHE A 366 -0.63 35.13 83.36
C PHE A 366 0.39 36.06 84.02
N LEU A 367 1.22 36.74 83.23
CA LEU A 367 2.15 37.77 83.74
C LEU A 367 1.40 38.93 84.39
N SER A 368 0.33 39.44 83.76
CA SER A 368 -0.49 40.51 84.36
C SER A 368 -1.12 40.08 85.69
N TYR A 369 -1.57 38.84 85.81
CA TYR A 369 -2.11 38.28 87.06
C TYR A 369 -1.05 38.21 88.16
N ILE A 370 0.18 37.80 87.82
CA ILE A 370 1.31 37.80 88.76
C ILE A 370 1.64 39.23 89.22
N PHE A 371 1.71 40.19 88.30
CA PHE A 371 1.99 41.59 88.64
C PHE A 371 0.90 42.22 89.52
N GLN A 372 -0.37 41.92 89.29
CA GLN A 372 -1.46 42.38 90.15
C GLN A 372 -1.36 41.81 91.57
N ASN A 373 -1.08 40.51 91.71
CA ASN A 373 -0.94 39.86 93.02
C ASN A 373 0.31 40.32 93.79
N LEU A 374 1.40 40.62 93.10
CA LEU A 374 2.59 41.24 93.69
C LEU A 374 2.30 42.68 94.15
N ALA A 375 1.59 43.47 93.35
CA ALA A 375 1.21 44.84 93.72
C ALA A 375 0.31 44.87 94.96
N THR A 376 -0.68 43.97 95.08
CA THR A 376 -1.52 43.87 96.28
C THR A 376 -0.75 43.39 97.51
N SER A 377 0.26 42.52 97.33
CA SER A 377 1.11 42.05 98.43
C SER A 377 2.06 43.15 98.95
N ILE A 378 2.55 44.02 98.06
CA ILE A 378 3.40 45.17 98.44
C ILE A 378 2.58 46.26 99.17
N ILE A 379 1.32 46.50 98.76
CA ILE A 379 0.43 47.45 99.45
C ILE A 379 0.08 46.95 100.86
N HIS A 380 -0.07 45.63 101.05
CA HIS A 380 -0.28 45.06 102.39
C HIS A 380 0.95 45.13 103.30
N LEU A 381 2.18 45.24 102.75
CA LEU A 381 3.42 45.37 103.53
C LEU A 381 3.74 46.81 103.96
N GLN A 382 3.08 47.84 103.41
CA GLN A 382 3.27 49.24 103.82
C GLN A 382 2.26 49.72 104.88
N LEU A 383 1.34 48.86 105.32
CA LEU A 383 0.30 49.16 106.30
C LEU A 383 0.48 48.44 107.66
N TYR A 384 1.68 47.91 107.93
CA TYR A 384 2.07 47.30 109.20
C TYR A 384 3.29 47.96 109.83
#